data_AF-A0A4V3MSS8-F1
#
_entry.id   AF-A0A4V3MSS8-F1
#
_cell.length_a   1.000
_cell.length_b   1.000
_cell.length_c   1.000
_cell.angle_alpha   90.00
_cell.angle_beta   90.00
_cell.angle_gamma   90.00
#
_symmetry.space_group_name_H-M   'P 1'
#
loop_
_entity.id
_entity.type
_entity.pdbx_description
1 polymer ?
#
loop_
_entity_poly.entity_id
_entity_poly.type
_entity_poly.pdbx_seq_one_letter_code
_entity_poly.pdbx_strand_id
1 'polypeptide(L)'
;NIPALVRAIVACFWYGAQTAAASGAIVALLTRLQWFDEFNKTSHLLGHSTLEVICFVVIWALQLLIIQKGMETVRRFQDWAGPAVWVMMLLLAIYLCVKSGSFA
;
A
#
# COMPACT_ATOMS: atom_id res chain seq x y z
N ASN A 1 17.31 -10.58 -25.93
CA ASN A 1 16.10 -10.52 -25.07
C ASN A 1 16.32 -10.79 -23.59
N ILE A 2 17.45 -11.36 -23.16
CA ILE A 2 17.75 -11.61 -21.74
C ILE A 2 17.66 -10.33 -20.87
N PRO A 3 18.21 -9.17 -21.27
CA PRO A 3 18.11 -7.94 -20.46
C PRO A 3 16.68 -7.44 -20.28
N ALA A 4 15.85 -7.59 -21.32
CA ALA A 4 14.44 -7.19 -21.27
C ALA A 4 13.63 -8.06 -20.31
N LEU A 5 13.90 -9.38 -20.29
CA LEU A 5 13.27 -10.32 -19.37
C LEU A 5 13.63 -10.01 -17.91
N VAL A 6 14.92 -9.77 -17.62
CA VAL A 6 15.36 -9.40 -16.27
C VAL A 6 14.65 -8.14 -15.77
N ARG A 7 14.53 -7.12 -16.63
CA ARG A 7 13.79 -5.89 -16.28
C ARG A 7 12.32 -6.16 -15.98
N ALA A 8 11.67 -7.04 -16.74
CA ALA A 8 10.28 -7.41 -16.50
C ALA A 8 10.11 -8.15 -15.16
N ILE A 9 11.05 -9.02 -14.79
CA ILE A 9 11.04 -9.74 -13.51
C ILE A 9 11.21 -8.76 -12.34
N VAL A 10 12.19 -7.86 -12.41
CA VAL A 10 12.41 -6.86 -11.35
C VAL A 10 11.19 -5.94 -11.21
N ALA A 11 10.59 -5.53 -12.32
CA ALA A 11 9.37 -4.72 -12.30
C ALA A 11 8.20 -5.46 -11.63
N CYS A 12 8.01 -6.76 -11.93
CA CYS A 12 6.98 -7.59 -11.31
C CYS A 12 7.20 -7.73 -9.79
N PHE A 13 8.44 -7.99 -9.37
CA PHE A 13 8.81 -8.05 -7.96
C PHE A 13 8.47 -6.74 -7.23
N TRP A 14 8.81 -5.60 -7.84
CA TRP A 14 8.59 -4.30 -7.22
C TRP A 14 7.11 -3.91 -7.14
N TYR A 15 6.35 -4.25 -8.17
CA TYR A 15 4.88 -4.15 -8.15
C TYR A 15 4.27 -4.97 -7.01
N GLY A 16 4.75 -6.21 -6.81
CA GLY A 16 4.32 -7.07 -5.72
C GLY A 16 4.65 -6.49 -4.35
N ALA A 17 5.89 -6.04 -4.14
CA ALA A 17 6.33 -5.44 -2.88
C ALA A 17 5.52 -4.18 -2.52
N GLN A 18 5.25 -3.30 -3.49
CA GLN A 18 4.46 -2.09 -3.27
C GLN A 18 3.00 -2.42 -2.92
N THR A 19 2.41 -3.42 -3.57
CA THR A 19 1.04 -3.89 -3.27
C THR A 19 0.96 -4.47 -1.86
N ALA A 20 1.95 -5.27 -1.45
CA ALA A 20 2.00 -5.85 -0.11
C ALA A 20 2.16 -4.77 1.00
N ALA A 21 3.01 -3.77 0.78
CA ALA A 21 3.18 -2.66 1.71
C ALA A 21 1.89 -1.83 1.83
N ALA A 22 1.21 -1.55 0.70
CA ALA A 22 -0.06 -0.83 0.68
C ALA A 22 -1.18 -1.59 1.41
N SER A 23 -1.31 -2.91 1.16
CA SER A 23 -2.29 -3.74 1.86
C SER A 23 -1.99 -3.84 3.36
N GLY A 24 -0.71 -3.92 3.76
CA GLY A 24 -0.31 -3.92 5.17
C GLY A 24 -0.70 -2.64 5.90
N ALA A 25 -0.55 -1.47 5.25
CA ALA A 25 -1.02 -0.21 5.82
C ALA A 25 -2.54 -0.18 6.04
N ILE A 26 -3.31 -0.77 5.12
CA ILE A 26 -4.77 -0.88 5.27
C ILE A 26 -5.16 -1.84 6.38
N VAL A 27 -4.51 -3.01 6.48
CA VAL A 27 -4.73 -3.94 7.59
C VAL A 27 -4.45 -3.25 8.92
N ALA A 28 -3.34 -2.52 9.04
CA ALA A 28 -3.00 -1.77 10.24
C ALA A 28 -4.01 -0.66 10.59
N LEU A 29 -4.66 -0.07 9.60
CA LEU A 29 -5.77 0.87 9.80
C LEU A 29 -7.04 0.14 10.24
N LEU A 30 -7.35 -1.00 9.61
CA LEU A 30 -8.58 -1.74 9.83
C LEU A 30 -8.60 -2.43 11.20
N THR A 31 -7.45 -2.93 11.67
CA THR A 31 -7.31 -3.52 13.02
C THR A 31 -7.42 -2.48 14.14
N ARG A 32 -7.48 -1.17 13.84
CA ARG A 32 -7.88 -0.15 14.84
C ARG A 32 -9.36 -0.27 15.21
N LEU A 33 -10.19 -0.88 14.36
CA LEU A 33 -11.58 -1.19 14.68
C LEU A 33 -11.65 -2.59 15.31
N GLN A 34 -12.26 -2.67 16.51
CA GLN A 34 -12.31 -3.91 17.30
C GLN A 34 -12.91 -5.10 16.53
N TRP A 35 -13.89 -4.84 15.67
CA TRP A 35 -14.57 -5.87 14.87
C TRP A 35 -13.64 -6.56 13.86
N PHE A 36 -12.71 -5.81 13.27
CA PHE A 36 -11.74 -6.36 12.31
C PHE A 36 -10.52 -6.94 13.02
N ASP A 37 -10.16 -6.47 14.21
CA ASP A 37 -9.09 -7.06 15.03
C ASP A 37 -9.44 -8.48 15.50
N GLU A 38 -10.68 -8.72 15.94
CA GLU A 38 -11.15 -10.06 16.30
C GLU A 38 -11.16 -11.00 15.09
N PHE A 39 -11.62 -10.54 13.93
CA PHE A 39 -11.56 -11.32 12.69
C PHE A 39 -10.12 -11.63 12.27
N ASN A 40 -9.21 -10.66 12.43
CA ASN A 40 -7.79 -10.82 12.10
C ASN A 40 -7.11 -11.90 12.97
N LYS A 41 -7.51 -12.03 14.24
CA LYS A 41 -6.98 -13.01 15.20
C LYS A 41 -7.60 -14.40 15.08
N THR A 42 -8.85 -14.48 14.63
CA THR A 42 -9.62 -15.74 14.67
C THR A 42 -9.51 -16.51 13.37
N SER A 43 -9.28 -15.84 12.24
CA SER A 43 -9.27 -16.46 10.92
C SER A 43 -7.89 -16.37 10.27
N HIS A 44 -7.21 -17.52 10.16
CA HIS A 44 -5.91 -17.64 9.47
C HIS A 44 -6.06 -18.40 8.15
N LEU A 45 -5.46 -17.88 7.09
CA LEU A 45 -5.44 -18.49 5.76
C LEU A 45 -4.01 -18.39 5.22
N LEU A 46 -3.45 -19.50 4.71
CA LEU A 46 -2.07 -19.56 4.16
C LEU A 46 -0.96 -19.20 5.17
N GLY A 47 -1.21 -19.32 6.48
CA GLY A 47 -0.26 -18.94 7.54
C GLY A 47 -0.25 -17.44 7.86
N HIS A 48 -1.04 -16.64 7.14
CA HIS A 48 -1.29 -15.22 7.36
C HIS A 48 -2.71 -14.99 7.87
N SER A 49 -3.03 -13.79 8.35
CA SER A 49 -4.42 -13.52 8.70
C SER A 49 -5.27 -13.48 7.43
N THR A 50 -6.49 -14.02 7.51
CA THR A 50 -7.45 -13.99 6.39
C THR A 50 -7.75 -12.55 5.98
N LEU A 51 -7.72 -11.62 6.94
CA LEU A 51 -7.87 -10.19 6.68
C LEU A 51 -6.74 -9.64 5.80
N GLU A 52 -5.49 -10.06 6.05
CA GLU A 52 -4.33 -9.64 5.25
C GLU A 52 -4.45 -10.10 3.80
N VAL A 53 -4.85 -11.35 3.59
CA VAL A 53 -5.04 -11.91 2.24
C VAL A 53 -6.17 -11.19 1.50
N ILE A 54 -7.29 -10.93 2.17
CA ILE A 54 -8.41 -10.19 1.57
C ILE A 54 -7.98 -8.76 1.22
N CYS A 55 -7.34 -8.04 2.13
CA CYS A 55 -6.85 -6.69 1.88
C CYS A 55 -5.84 -6.65 0.72
N PHE A 56 -4.95 -7.64 0.63
CA PHE A 56 -4.02 -7.77 -0.49
C PHE A 56 -4.74 -7.97 -1.82
N VAL A 57 -5.67 -8.93 -1.89
CA VAL A 57 -6.44 -9.22 -3.11
C VAL A 57 -7.30 -8.03 -3.53
N VAL A 58 -7.94 -7.34 -2.58
CA VAL A 58 -8.75 -6.14 -2.85
C VAL A 58 -7.89 -5.04 -3.47
N ILE A 59 -6.72 -4.76 -2.88
CA ILE A 59 -5.83 -3.71 -3.38
C ILE A 59 -5.23 -4.08 -4.73
N TRP A 60 -4.82 -5.33 -4.89
CA TRP A 60 -4.34 -5.85 -6.17
C TRP A 60 -5.41 -5.75 -7.27
N ALA A 61 -6.66 -6.12 -6.98
CA ALA A 61 -7.77 -6.03 -7.93
C ALA A 61 -8.12 -4.58 -8.26
N LEU A 62 -8.12 -3.69 -7.27
CA LEU A 62 -8.35 -2.25 -7.50
C LEU A 62 -7.31 -1.66 -8.44
N GLN A 63 -6.02 -1.97 -8.24
CA GLN A 63 -4.95 -1.55 -9.15
C GLN A 63 -5.17 -2.08 -10.57
N LEU A 64 -5.55 -3.35 -10.71
CA LEU A 64 -5.85 -3.97 -12.00
C LEU A 64 -7.03 -3.27 -12.71
N LEU A 65 -8.10 -2.94 -11.98
CA LEU A 65 -9.26 -2.20 -12.51
C LEU A 65 -8.87 -0.78 -12.96
N ILE A 66 -7.98 -0.10 -12.24
CA ILE A 66 -7.49 1.23 -12.61
C ILE A 66 -6.66 1.15 -13.90
N ILE A 67 -5.78 0.14 -14.02
CA ILE A 67 -4.95 -0.07 -15.21
C ILE A 67 -5.82 -0.36 -16.45
N GLN A 68 -6.92 -1.12 -16.29
CA GLN A 68 -7.86 -1.40 -17.38
C GLN A 68 -8.60 -0.16 -17.92
N LYS A 69 -8.77 0.89 -17.11
CA LYS A 69 -9.40 2.17 -17.52
C LYS A 69 -8.47 3.07 -18.35
N GLY A 70 -7.28 2.59 -18.72
CA GLY A 70 -6.34 3.27 -19.60
C GLY A 70 -5.35 4.19 -18.88
N MET A 71 -4.24 4.47 -19.57
CA MET A 71 -3.09 5.23 -19.05
C MET A 71 -3.44 6.65 -18.58
N GLU A 72 -4.50 7.26 -19.13
CA GLU A 72 -4.92 8.62 -18.77
C GLU A 72 -5.50 8.68 -17.35
N THR A 73 -6.29 7.67 -16.96
CA THR A 73 -6.83 7.56 -15.60
C THR A 73 -5.72 7.37 -14.57
N VAL A 74 -4.73 6.53 -14.91
CA VAL A 74 -3.54 6.28 -14.07
C VAL A 74 -2.74 7.56 -13.86
N ARG A 75 -2.48 8.31 -14.94
CA ARG A 75 -1.75 9.58 -14.89
C ARG A 75 -2.45 10.60 -14.01
N ARG A 76 -3.75 10.83 -14.23
CA ARG A 76 -4.51 11.80 -13.44
C ARG A 76 -4.58 11.42 -11.95
N PHE A 77 -4.64 10.13 -11.63
CA PHE A 77 -4.54 9.67 -10.24
C PHE A 77 -3.16 9.93 -9.66
N GLN A 78 -2.11 9.64 -10.41
CA GLN A 78 -0.72 9.85 -10.00
C GLN A 78 -0.38 11.34 -9.80
N ASP A 79 -0.86 12.21 -10.70
CA ASP A 79 -0.65 13.66 -10.62
C ASP A 79 -1.27 14.28 -9.38
N TRP A 80 -2.36 13.69 -8.87
CA TRP A 80 -2.98 14.10 -7.61
C TRP A 80 -2.34 13.43 -6.38
N ALA A 81 -2.03 12.14 -6.48
CA ALA A 81 -1.42 11.37 -5.40
C ALA A 81 0.00 11.85 -5.07
N GLY A 82 0.78 12.24 -6.07
CA GLY A 82 2.16 12.72 -5.90
C GLY A 82 2.26 13.88 -4.90
N PRO A 83 1.58 15.01 -5.14
CA PRO A 83 1.56 16.13 -4.19
C PRO A 83 1.01 15.74 -2.82
N ALA A 84 -0.03 14.92 -2.75
CA ALA A 84 -0.64 14.50 -1.50
C ALA A 84 0.34 13.70 -0.61
N VAL A 85 1.13 12.80 -1.21
CA VAL A 85 2.16 12.02 -0.49
C VAL A 85 3.23 12.95 0.09
N TRP A 86 3.72 13.92 -0.68
CA TRP A 86 4.71 14.89 -0.20
C TRP A 86 4.18 15.73 0.97
N VAL A 87 2.94 16.19 0.89
CA VAL A 87 2.29 16.95 1.97
C VAL A 87 2.20 16.08 3.24
N MET A 88 1.76 14.82 3.12
CA MET A 88 1.69 13.92 4.27
C MET A 88 3.05 13.59 4.86
N MET A 89 4.09 13.42 4.03
CA MET A 89 5.46 13.21 4.52
C MET A 89 5.95 14.42 5.33
N LEU A 90 5.71 15.64 4.86
CA LEU A 90 6.08 16.86 5.57
C LEU A 90 5.32 17.01 6.89
N LEU A 91 4.01 16.76 6.88
CA LEU A 91 3.18 16.80 8.08
C LEU A 91 3.67 15.81 9.13
N LEU A 92 3.97 14.57 8.73
CA LEU A 92 4.46 13.54 9.63
C LEU A 92 5.85 13.90 10.17
N ALA A 93 6.73 14.47 9.34
CA ALA A 93 8.04 14.95 9.77
C ALA A 93 7.93 16.05 10.83
N ILE A 94 7.08 17.07 10.60
CA ILE A 94 6.84 18.15 11.56
C ILE A 94 6.26 17.59 12.86
N TYR A 95 5.26 16.71 12.77
CA TYR A 95 4.65 16.08 13.95
C TYR A 95 5.68 15.31 14.77
N LEU A 96 6.57 14.55 14.12
CA LEU A 96 7.64 13.83 14.80
C LEU A 96 8.66 14.78 15.44
N CYS A 97 9.06 15.87 14.78
CA CYS A 97 9.96 16.89 15.36
C CYS A 97 9.37 17.58 16.59
N VAL A 98 8.07 17.93 16.55
CA VAL A 98 7.39 18.53 17.71
C VAL A 98 7.25 17.52 18.85
N LYS A 99 6.90 16.26 18.52
CA LYS A 99 6.74 15.19 19.51
C LYS A 99 8.06 14.72 20.13
N SER A 100 9.17 14.77 19.39
CA SER A 100 10.50 14.42 19.90
C SER A 100 11.09 15.52 20.79
N GLY A 101 10.47 16.71 20.87
CA GLY A 101 10.88 17.79 21.76
C GLY A 101 12.27 18.35 21.49
N SER A 102 12.87 18.06 20.33
CA SER A 102 14.27 18.36 20.04
C SER A 102 14.46 18.75 18.58
N PHE A 103 14.60 20.05 18.33
CA PHE A 103 15.60 20.54 17.39
C PHE A 103 16.87 20.70 18.24
N ALA A 104 17.70 19.65 18.28
CA ALA A 104 19.08 19.83 18.71
C ALA A 104 19.82 20.66 17.64
#